data_AF-A0A0C2VTK8-F1
#
_entry.id   AF-A0A0C2VTK8-F1
#
_cell.length_a   1.000
_cell.length_b   1.000
_cell.length_c   1.000
_cell.angle_alpha   90.00
_cell.angle_beta   90.00
_cell.angle_gamma   90.00
#
_symmetry.space_group_name_H-M   'P 1'
#
loop_
_entity.id
_entity.type
_entity.pdbx_description
1 polymer ?
#
loop_
_entity_poly.entity_id
_entity_poly.type
_entity_poly.pdbx_seq_one_letter_code
_entity_poly.pdbx_strand_id
1 'polypeptide(L)'
;MKLSELSGKEIIHIQRAERMGILGETDVEFNPVTGAVEAVVVPVGRWTAFSKSPKELTIPWRYIKTIGEEMILIDQEETDGSSQTKGVLHTIEQKEEQ
;
A
#
# COMPACT_ATOMS: atom_id res chain seq x y z
N MET A 1 10.04 15.21 14.01
CA MET A 1 9.78 14.96 12.59
C MET A 1 8.33 15.28 12.31
N LYS A 2 8.06 16.09 11.28
CA LYS A 2 6.71 16.48 10.85
C LYS A 2 6.28 15.58 9.68
N LEU A 3 4.98 15.30 9.57
CA LEU A 3 4.43 14.55 8.43
C LEU A 3 4.76 15.23 7.09
N SER A 4 4.79 16.57 7.06
CA SER A 4 5.18 17.34 5.89
C SER A 4 6.61 17.07 5.40
N GLU A 5 7.53 16.69 6.30
CA GLU A 5 8.92 16.37 5.95
C GLU A 5 9.04 15.01 5.26
N LEU A 6 8.01 14.18 5.37
CA LEU A 6 7.95 12.90 4.68
C LEU A 6 7.39 12.99 3.27
N SER A 7 6.62 14.03 2.97
CA SER A 7 6.04 14.23 1.65
C SER A 7 7.14 14.35 0.59
N GLY A 8 6.93 13.72 -0.56
CA GLY A 8 7.89 13.64 -1.66
C GLY A 8 8.88 12.48 -1.58
N LYS A 9 9.00 11.78 -0.44
CA LYS A 9 9.97 10.67 -0.32
C LYS A 9 9.49 9.41 -1.03
N GLU A 10 10.40 8.71 -1.70
CA GLU A 10 10.11 7.42 -2.34
C GLU A 10 10.07 6.29 -1.33
N ILE A 11 9.08 5.39 -1.42
CA ILE A 11 9.00 4.19 -0.58
C ILE A 11 9.62 3.02 -1.35
N ILE A 12 10.71 2.44 -0.83
CA ILE A 12 11.45 1.37 -1.49
C ILE A 12 11.46 0.10 -0.63
N HIS A 13 11.06 -1.03 -1.22
CA HIS A 13 11.17 -2.34 -0.61
C HIS A 13 12.59 -2.89 -0.78
N ILE A 14 13.31 -3.09 0.34
CA ILE A 14 14.73 -3.45 0.33
C ILE A 14 14.97 -4.80 -0.36
N GLN A 15 14.23 -5.85 0.03
CA GLN A 15 14.44 -7.21 -0.52
C GLN A 15 14.12 -7.34 -2.01
N ARG A 16 13.13 -6.57 -2.50
CA ARG A 16 12.68 -6.64 -3.90
C ARG A 16 13.34 -5.59 -4.79
N ALA A 17 14.09 -4.66 -4.20
CA ALA A 17 14.56 -3.45 -4.87
C ALA A 17 13.45 -2.75 -5.67
N GLU A 18 12.23 -2.73 -5.13
CA GLU A 18 11.04 -2.25 -5.81
C GLU A 18 10.58 -0.92 -5.21
N ARG A 19 10.27 0.06 -6.09
CA ARG A 19 9.62 1.31 -5.69
C ARG A 19 8.12 1.10 -5.56
N MET A 20 7.61 1.31 -4.36
CA MET A 20 6.19 1.09 -4.00
C MET A 20 5.33 2.32 -4.26
N GLY A 21 5.89 3.53 -4.11
CA GLY A 21 5.15 4.79 -4.27
C GLY A 21 5.96 6.01 -3.83
N ILE A 22 5.33 7.19 -3.82
CA ILE A 22 5.86 8.43 -3.24
C ILE A 22 4.95 8.84 -2.09
N LEU A 23 5.52 9.07 -0.91
CA LEU A 23 4.75 9.56 0.23
C LEU A 23 4.26 10.99 -0.03
N GLY A 24 3.00 11.30 0.26
CA GLY A 24 2.35 12.58 -0.07
C GLY A 24 1.27 12.46 -1.15
N GLU A 25 1.34 11.41 -1.96
CA GLU A 25 0.20 10.88 -2.74
C GLU A 25 -0.48 9.71 -2.00
N THR A 26 -0.05 9.45 -0.76
CA THR A 26 -0.41 8.31 0.08
C THR A 26 -1.03 8.80 1.38
N ASP A 27 -1.98 8.05 1.94
CA ASP A 27 -2.56 8.35 3.24
C ASP A 27 -1.80 7.68 4.39
N VAL A 28 -2.05 8.16 5.62
CA VAL A 28 -1.45 7.62 6.84
C VAL A 28 -2.56 7.25 7.83
N GLU A 29 -2.50 6.03 8.34
CA GLU A 29 -3.42 5.51 9.35
C GLU A 29 -2.85 5.75 10.75
N PHE A 30 -3.70 6.27 11.64
CA PHE A 30 -3.31 6.61 13.01
C PHE A 30 -4.21 5.91 14.02
N ASN A 31 -3.60 5.48 15.12
CA ASN A 31 -4.34 5.04 16.28
C ASN A 31 -5.08 6.24 16.91
N PRO A 32 -6.43 6.23 17.02
CA PRO A 32 -7.19 7.40 17.47
C PRO A 32 -7.01 7.71 18.96
N VAL A 33 -6.50 6.77 19.76
CA VAL A 33 -6.30 6.94 21.20
C VAL A 33 -4.88 7.43 21.50
N THR A 34 -3.87 6.83 20.87
CA THR A 34 -2.45 7.11 21.15
C THR A 34 -1.83 8.13 20.20
N GLY A 35 -2.44 8.35 19.04
CA GLY A 35 -1.88 9.16 17.95
C GLY A 35 -0.69 8.51 17.24
N ALA A 36 -0.36 7.26 17.55
CA ALA A 36 0.71 6.52 16.89
C ALA A 36 0.36 6.25 15.42
N VAL A 37 1.36 6.32 14.54
CA VAL A 37 1.18 5.91 13.15
C VAL A 37 1.16 4.39 13.07
N GLU A 38 0.11 3.83 12.47
CA GLU A 38 -0.07 2.38 12.35
C GLU A 38 0.32 1.88 10.96
N ALA A 39 0.01 2.63 9.90
CA ALA A 39 0.33 2.24 8.53
C ALA A 39 0.39 3.44 7.57
N VAL A 40 1.03 3.21 6.42
CA VAL A 40 0.98 4.06 5.23
C VAL A 40 0.12 3.35 4.17
N VAL A 41 -0.86 4.04 3.61
CA VAL A 41 -1.74 3.51 2.56
C VAL A 41 -1.31 4.08 1.22
N VAL A 42 -0.74 3.23 0.38
CA VAL A 42 -0.21 3.59 -0.93
C VAL A 42 -1.23 3.25 -2.01
N PRO A 43 -1.75 4.21 -2.78
CA PRO A 43 -2.59 3.89 -3.92
C PRO A 43 -1.75 3.16 -4.98
N VAL A 44 -2.11 1.93 -5.30
CA VAL A 44 -1.45 1.15 -6.35
C VAL A 44 -2.22 1.34 -7.64
N GLY A 45 -1.83 2.37 -8.40
CA GLY A 45 -2.47 2.73 -9.66
C GLY A 45 -1.51 2.68 -10.84
N ARG A 46 -1.65 1.68 -11.72
CA ARG A 46 -1.32 1.86 -13.13
C ARG A 46 -2.60 1.83 -13.92
N TRP A 47 -2.99 2.97 -14.49
CA TRP A 47 -3.40 3.00 -15.89
C TRP A 47 -4.50 2.02 -16.32
N THR A 48 -5.52 1.76 -15.49
CA THR A 48 -6.71 1.05 -15.95
C THR A 48 -7.91 1.96 -15.72
N ALA A 49 -8.22 2.77 -16.72
CA ALA A 49 -9.44 3.59 -16.79
C ALA A 49 -10.75 2.77 -16.70
N PHE A 50 -10.67 1.45 -16.51
CA PHE A 50 -11.76 0.49 -16.51
C PHE A 50 -11.83 -0.39 -15.25
N SER A 51 -10.99 -0.16 -14.22
CA SER A 51 -11.13 -0.88 -12.94
C SER A 51 -12.12 -0.15 -12.03
N LYS A 52 -13.17 -0.85 -11.58
CA LYS A 52 -14.25 -0.29 -10.73
C LYS A 52 -13.82 -0.01 -9.27
N SER A 53 -12.60 -0.34 -8.88
CA SER A 53 -12.05 0.01 -7.57
C SER A 53 -10.58 0.43 -7.67
N PRO A 54 -10.17 1.51 -6.98
CA PRO A 54 -8.76 1.78 -6.75
C PRO A 54 -8.21 0.61 -5.93
N LYS A 55 -7.06 0.09 -6.34
CA LYS A 55 -6.33 -0.86 -5.52
C LYS A 55 -5.40 -0.04 -4.61
N GLU A 56 -5.37 -0.41 -3.34
CA GLU A 56 -4.51 0.20 -2.33
C GLU A 56 -3.60 -0.86 -1.73
N LEU A 57 -2.41 -0.43 -1.32
CA LEU A 57 -1.42 -1.24 -0.62
C LEU A 57 -1.17 -0.59 0.75
N THR A 58 -1.55 -1.29 1.80
CA THR A 58 -1.28 -0.87 3.18
C THR A 58 0.08 -1.41 3.63
N ILE A 59 0.97 -0.51 4.06
CA ILE A 59 2.30 -0.82 4.57
C ILE A 59 2.32 -0.50 6.07
N PRO A 60 2.33 -1.51 6.95
CA PRO A 60 2.46 -1.31 8.38
C PRO A 60 3.68 -0.46 8.75
N TRP A 61 3.51 0.48 9.68
CA TRP A 61 4.60 1.36 10.12
C TRP A 61 5.80 0.59 10.66
N ARG A 62 5.55 -0.58 11.27
CA ARG A 62 6.58 -1.53 11.74
C ARG A 62 7.55 -2.01 10.65
N TYR A 63 7.19 -1.91 9.37
CA TYR A 63 8.05 -2.30 8.25
C TYR A 63 9.04 -1.22 7.84
N ILE A 64 8.87 0.02 8.32
CA ILE A 64 9.81 1.10 8.05
C ILE A 64 11.11 0.84 8.81
N LYS A 65 12.19 0.55 8.09
CA LYS A 65 13.53 0.36 8.66
C LYS A 65 14.30 1.68 8.74
N THR A 66 14.15 2.57 7.77
CA THR A 66 14.91 3.82 7.72
C THR A 66 14.14 4.90 6.97
N ILE A 67 14.17 6.13 7.49
CA ILE A 67 13.62 7.33 6.85
C ILE A 67 14.81 8.24 6.55
N GLY A 68 15.21 8.29 5.28
CA GLY A 68 16.26 9.16 4.78
C GLY A 68 15.75 10.53 4.36
N GLU A 69 16.63 11.31 3.73
CA GLU A 69 16.29 12.62 3.17
C GLU A 69 15.37 12.50 1.95
N GLU A 70 15.60 11.51 1.09
CA GLU A 70 14.84 11.34 -0.15
C GLU A 70 13.92 10.09 -0.16
N MET A 71 14.17 9.13 0.73
CA MET A 71 13.53 7.81 0.64
C MET A 71 13.18 7.20 1.99
N ILE A 72 12.18 6.34 1.99
CA ILE A 72 11.75 5.50 3.10
C ILE A 72 12.02 4.05 2.70
N LEU A 73 12.86 3.37 3.47
CA LEU A 73 13.19 1.97 3.25
C LEU A 73 12.27 1.09 4.09
N ILE A 74 11.63 0.12 3.43
CA ILE A 74 10.78 -0.87 4.09
C ILE A 74 11.34 -2.29 3.94
N ASP A 75 11.11 -3.09 4.96
CA ASP A 75 11.45 -4.51 4.98
C ASP A 75 10.30 -5.28 5.62
N GLN A 76 9.63 -6.08 4.80
CA GLN A 76 8.57 -6.95 5.27
C GLN A 76 9.21 -8.12 6.01
N GLU A 77 8.98 -8.20 7.33
CA GLU A 77 9.37 -9.40 8.09
C GLU A 77 8.50 -10.57 7.59
N GLU A 78 9.11 -11.72 7.29
CA GLU A 78 8.43 -12.90 6.67
C GLU A 78 7.24 -13.46 7.47
N THR A 79 6.94 -12.88 8.63
CA THR A 79 5.92 -13.31 9.58
C THR A 79 4.48 -12.98 9.17
N ASP A 80 4.23 -12.11 8.19
CA ASP A 80 2.88 -11.83 7.68
C ASP A 80 2.53 -12.76 6.49
N GLY A 81 2.57 -14.06 6.74
CA GLY A 81 2.02 -15.07 5.84
C GLY A 81 0.52 -15.24 6.07
N SER A 82 -0.33 -14.42 5.44
CA SER A 82 -1.70 -14.82 5.03
C SER A 82 -2.45 -13.69 4.30
N SER A 83 -3.17 -14.10 3.24
CA SER A 83 -4.24 -13.36 2.55
C SER A 83 -3.85 -12.42 1.41
N GLN A 84 -3.11 -12.92 0.42
CA GLN A 84 -3.48 -12.65 -0.98
C GLN A 84 -4.55 -13.67 -1.41
N THR A 85 -5.83 -13.41 -1.11
CA THR A 85 -6.94 -14.17 -1.69
C THR A 85 -7.42 -13.50 -2.98
N LYS A 86 -6.94 -14.07 -4.10
CA LYS A 86 -7.64 -14.31 -5.38
C LYS A 86 -8.90 -13.47 -5.63
N GLY A 87 -8.83 -12.66 -6.68
CA GLY A 87 -10.02 -12.11 -7.33
C GLY A 87 -11.00 -13.23 -7.69
N VAL A 88 -12.22 -13.10 -7.17
CA VAL A 88 -13.38 -13.85 -7.66
C VAL A 88 -13.72 -13.26 -9.03
N LEU A 89 -13.44 -14.01 -10.09
CA LEU A 89 -13.97 -13.71 -11.41
C LEU A 89 -15.51 -13.81 -11.34
N HIS A 90 -16.18 -12.82 -11.94
CA HIS A 90 -17.61 -12.83 -12.21
C HIS A 90 -17.99 -14.14 -12.92
N THR A 91 -18.85 -14.96 -12.30
CA THR A 91 -19.64 -15.94 -13.03
C THR A 91 -20.63 -15.16 -13.90
N ILE A 92 -20.46 -15.22 -15.22
CA ILE A 92 -21.47 -14.77 -16.17
C ILE A 92 -22.55 -15.85 -16.16
N GLU A 93 -23.73 -15.55 -15.59
CA GLU A 93 -24.91 -16.39 -15.78
C GLU A 93 -25.28 -16.35 -17.26
N GLN A 94 -25.02 -17.46 -17.94
CA GLN A 94 -25.48 -17.68 -19.30
C GLN A 94 -27.00 -17.80 -19.27
N LYS A 95 -27.63 -16.88 -20.00
CA LYS A 95 -29.03 -16.91 -20.41
C LYS A 95 -29.26 -18.20 -21.22
N GLU A 96 -29.96 -19.18 -20.68
CA GLU A 96 -30.63 -20.20 -21.50
C GLU A 96 -32.06 -19.75 -21.78
N GLU A 97 -32.31 -19.54 -23.07
CA GLU A 97 -33.62 -19.38 -23.67
C GLU A 97 -34.30 -20.74 -23.73
N GLN A 98 -35.55 -20.82 -23.27
CA GLN A 98 -36.57 -21.77 -23.71
C GLN A 98 -37.95 -21.12 -23.52
#